data_AF-A0A941JAQ2-F1
#
_entry.id   AF-A0A941JAQ2-F1
#
_cell.length_a   1.000
_cell.length_b   1.000
_cell.length_c   1.000
_cell.angle_alpha   90.00
_cell.angle_beta   90.00
_cell.angle_gamma   90.00
#
_symmetry.space_group_name_H-M   'P 1'
#
loop_
_entity.id
_entity.type
_entity.pdbx_description
1 polymer ?
#
loop_
_entity_poly.entity_id
_entity_poly.type
_entity_poly.pdbx_seq_one_letter_code
_entity_poly.pdbx_strand_id
1 'polypeptide(L)'
;MTEISGNGVIVSIQPIKADILLGEKVEYISPVLIIRLINEMYRYGADEISISGQRYISTSVIRDINGQPKMDGYPLVHYPVEMQAITVNPKKLKQRIEGSNLWMISL
;
A
#
# COMPACT_ATOMS: atom_id res chain seq x y z
N MET A 1 10.25 -15.94 -9.29
CA MET A 1 9.38 -16.02 -8.10
C MET A 1 8.22 -16.95 -8.41
N THR A 2 7.74 -17.70 -7.42
CA THR A 2 6.56 -18.56 -7.55
C THR A 2 5.32 -17.86 -7.00
N GLU A 3 4.14 -18.21 -7.53
CA GLU A 3 2.86 -17.78 -6.98
C GLU A 3 2.72 -18.25 -5.53
N ILE A 4 2.14 -17.39 -4.68
CA ILE A 4 1.80 -17.70 -3.29
C ILE A 4 0.38 -17.21 -3.09
N SER A 5 -0.46 -18.06 -2.50
CA SER A 5 -1.87 -17.80 -2.27
C SER A 5 -2.23 -18.15 -0.83
N GLY A 6 -3.15 -17.40 -0.24
CA GLY A 6 -3.58 -17.59 1.14
C GLY A 6 -4.69 -16.62 1.53
N ASN A 7 -5.24 -16.80 2.72
CA ASN A 7 -6.19 -15.86 3.29
C ASN A 7 -5.52 -14.50 3.53
N GLY A 8 -6.27 -13.41 3.37
CA GLY A 8 -5.66 -12.09 3.40
C GLY A 8 -6.63 -10.92 3.38
N VAL A 9 -6.06 -9.73 3.21
CA VAL A 9 -6.78 -8.47 3.03
C VAL A 9 -6.26 -7.75 1.80
N ILE A 10 -7.14 -6.97 1.16
CA ILE A 10 -6.78 -6.03 0.10
C ILE A 10 -6.99 -4.62 0.67
N VAL A 11 -5.97 -3.78 0.59
CA VAL A 11 -5.98 -2.38 0.99
C VAL A 11 -5.82 -1.54 -0.27
N SER A 12 -6.77 -0.65 -0.52
CA SER A 12 -6.78 0.26 -1.66
C SER A 12 -6.46 1.67 -1.19
N ILE A 13 -5.37 2.25 -1.69
CA ILE A 13 -5.01 3.64 -1.40
C ILE A 13 -5.53 4.53 -2.53
N GLN A 14 -6.20 5.62 -2.16
CA GLN A 14 -6.73 6.62 -3.09
C GLN A 14 -6.53 8.04 -2.54
N PRO A 15 -6.43 9.07 -3.39
CA PRO A 15 -6.41 10.46 -2.96
C PRO A 15 -7.71 10.86 -2.26
N ILE A 16 -7.63 11.90 -1.43
CA ILE A 16 -8.80 12.47 -0.76
C ILE A 16 -9.71 13.11 -1.83
N LYS A 17 -11.02 12.93 -1.71
CA LYS A 17 -12.02 13.39 -2.70
C LYS A 17 -11.98 14.90 -2.96
N ALA A 18 -11.55 15.71 -1.99
CA ALA A 18 -11.44 17.16 -2.12
C ALA A 18 -10.48 17.57 -3.25
N ASP A 19 -9.35 16.86 -3.39
CA ASP A 19 -8.34 17.16 -4.42
C ASP A 19 -8.87 16.80 -5.83
N ILE A 20 -9.66 15.72 -5.92
CA ILE A 20 -10.30 15.30 -7.17
C ILE A 20 -11.34 16.34 -7.64
N LEU A 21 -12.09 16.94 -6.70
CA LEU A 21 -13.11 17.96 -7.00
C LEU A 21 -12.52 19.28 -7.50
N LEU A 22 -11.26 19.58 -7.15
CA LEU A 22 -10.52 20.74 -7.65
C LEU A 22 -9.95 20.52 -9.07
N GLY A 23 -10.14 19.33 -9.65
CA GLY A 23 -9.60 18.98 -10.96
C GLY A 23 -8.09 18.71 -10.93
N GLU A 24 -7.48 18.63 -9.76
CA GLU A 24 -6.06 18.33 -9.60
C GLU A 24 -5.84 16.83 -9.79
N LYS A 25 -4.99 16.48 -10.76
CA LYS A 25 -4.50 15.11 -10.90
C LYS A 25 -3.46 14.85 -9.81
N VAL A 26 -3.91 14.34 -8.67
CA VAL A 26 -3.01 13.79 -7.66
C VAL A 26 -2.51 12.45 -8.16
N GLU A 27 -1.33 12.43 -8.79
CA GLU A 27 -0.66 11.21 -9.29
C GLU A 27 0.50 10.78 -8.37
N TYR A 28 0.78 11.55 -7.32
CA TYR A 28 1.92 11.32 -6.43
C TYR A 28 1.50 10.71 -5.09
N ILE A 29 1.94 9.48 -4.86
CA ILE A 29 1.93 8.85 -3.54
C ILE A 29 3.32 8.94 -2.90
N SER A 30 3.39 9.46 -1.67
CA SER A 30 4.66 9.54 -0.94
C SER A 30 5.23 8.14 -0.67
N PRO A 31 6.47 7.82 -1.12
CA PRO A 31 7.16 6.58 -0.78
C PRO A 31 7.20 6.30 0.73
N VAL A 32 7.32 7.37 1.54
CA VAL A 32 7.35 7.26 3.00
C VAL A 32 6.02 6.76 3.55
N LEU A 33 4.88 7.18 2.99
CA LEU A 33 3.56 6.72 3.42
C LEU A 33 3.35 5.25 3.09
N ILE A 34 3.79 4.82 1.89
CA ILE A 34 3.74 3.41 1.49
C ILE A 34 4.55 2.55 2.46
N ILE A 35 5.81 2.94 2.74
CA ILE A 35 6.68 2.21 3.66
C ILE A 35 6.08 2.16 5.07
N ARG A 36 5.47 3.24 5.56
CA ARG A 36 4.80 3.25 6.87
C ARG A 36 3.62 2.29 6.91
N LEU A 37 2.78 2.26 5.87
CA LEU A 37 1.65 1.33 5.80
C LEU A 37 2.13 -0.13 5.76
N ILE A 38 3.13 -0.45 4.95
CA ILE A 38 3.77 -1.78 4.92
C ILE A 38 4.23 -2.19 6.33
N ASN A 39 4.93 -1.30 7.03
CA ASN A 39 5.41 -1.57 8.38
C ASN A 39 4.26 -1.81 9.37
N GLU A 40 3.15 -1.10 9.24
CA GLU A 40 1.95 -1.34 10.04
C GLU A 40 1.30 -2.68 9.71
N MET A 41 1.19 -3.04 8.44
CA MET A 41 0.65 -4.32 8.01
C MET A 41 1.47 -5.48 8.59
N TYR A 42 2.80 -5.42 8.49
CA TYR A 42 3.68 -6.40 9.14
C TYR A 42 3.52 -6.40 10.67
N ARG A 43 3.49 -5.22 11.31
CA ARG A 43 3.25 -5.10 12.77
C ARG A 43 1.95 -5.78 13.20
N TYR A 44 0.94 -5.78 12.35
CA TYR A 44 -0.38 -6.35 12.63
C TYR A 44 -0.54 -7.81 12.17
N GLY A 45 0.50 -8.40 11.60
CA GLY A 45 0.57 -9.83 11.29
C GLY A 45 0.32 -10.19 9.82
N ALA A 46 0.65 -9.29 8.89
CA ALA A 46 0.86 -9.69 7.50
C ALA A 46 2.10 -10.58 7.38
N ASP A 47 1.99 -11.67 6.65
CA ASP A 47 3.08 -12.62 6.38
C ASP A 47 3.78 -12.29 5.05
N GLU A 48 2.98 -11.99 4.02
CA GLU A 48 3.44 -11.60 2.69
C GLU A 48 2.67 -10.36 2.23
N ILE A 49 3.34 -9.47 1.50
CA ILE A 49 2.72 -8.27 0.93
C ILE A 49 3.04 -8.17 -0.57
N SER A 50 2.05 -7.79 -1.37
CA SER A 50 2.25 -7.34 -2.75
C SER A 50 1.68 -5.94 -2.94
N ILE A 51 2.27 -5.17 -3.84
CA ILE A 51 1.87 -3.81 -4.20
C ILE A 51 1.70 -3.79 -5.71
N SER A 52 0.51 -3.44 -6.20
CA SER A 52 0.17 -3.42 -7.63
C SER A 52 0.55 -4.72 -8.35
N GLY A 53 0.34 -5.86 -7.69
CA GLY A 53 0.65 -7.20 -8.21
C GLY A 53 2.12 -7.63 -8.12
N GLN A 54 3.02 -6.75 -7.67
CA GLN A 54 4.43 -7.08 -7.47
C GLN A 54 4.69 -7.43 -6.00
N ARG A 55 5.39 -8.55 -5.75
CA ARG A 55 5.74 -8.97 -4.38
C ARG A 55 6.74 -8.00 -3.77
N TYR A 56 6.44 -7.51 -2.57
CA TYR A 56 7.37 -6.76 -1.73
C TYR A 56 8.18 -7.74 -0.89
N ILE A 57 9.51 -7.63 -0.96
CA ILE A 57 10.44 -8.45 -0.16
C ILE A 57 11.44 -7.55 0.57
N SER A 58 12.25 -8.14 1.46
CA SER A 58 13.22 -7.40 2.27
C SER A 58 14.23 -6.56 1.47
N THR A 59 14.51 -6.95 0.23
CA THR A 59 15.42 -6.22 -0.68
C THR A 59 14.69 -5.27 -1.63
N SER A 60 13.36 -5.20 -1.57
CA SER A 60 12.59 -4.29 -2.41
C SER A 60 12.84 -2.84 -2.01
N VAL A 61 13.02 -1.98 -3.01
CA VAL A 61 13.30 -0.56 -2.81
C VAL A 61 12.11 0.27 -3.28
N ILE A 62 11.54 1.05 -2.37
CA ILE A 62 10.48 2.03 -2.67
C ILE A 62 11.08 3.44 -2.55
N ARG A 63 11.12 4.17 -3.66
CA ARG A 63 11.69 5.53 -3.70
C ARG A 63 11.08 6.37 -4.82
N ASP A 64 11.22 7.68 -4.69
CA ASP A 64 10.96 8.61 -5.79
C ASP A 64 12.10 8.50 -6.81
N ILE A 65 11.74 8.40 -8.09
CA ILE A 65 12.67 8.54 -9.21
C ILE A 65 12.04 9.52 -10.21
N ASN A 66 12.56 10.75 -10.24
CA ASN A 66 12.11 11.84 -11.12
C ASN A 66 10.64 12.23 -10.92
N GLY A 67 10.18 12.34 -9.67
CA GLY A 67 8.80 12.72 -9.34
C GLY A 67 7.79 11.58 -9.46
N GLN A 68 8.27 10.34 -9.66
CA GLN A 68 7.43 9.16 -9.74
C GLN A 68 7.85 8.16 -8.65
N PRO A 69 6.97 7.83 -7.70
CA PRO A 69 7.24 6.76 -6.75
C PRO A 69 7.33 5.42 -7.49
N LYS A 70 8.35 4.63 -7.18
CA LYS A 70 8.56 3.31 -7.79
C LYS A 70 8.93 2.27 -6.74
N MET A 71 8.50 1.03 -6.95
CA MET A 71 9.01 -0.15 -6.26
C MET A 71 9.83 -0.98 -7.23
N ASP A 72 11.11 -1.20 -6.93
CA ASP A 72 12.02 -1.99 -7.78
C ASP A 72 12.06 -1.50 -9.25
N GLY A 73 11.86 -0.19 -9.45
CA GLY A 73 11.82 0.46 -10.76
C GLY A 73 10.44 0.46 -11.43
N TYR A 74 9.45 -0.25 -10.89
CA TYR A 74 8.07 -0.24 -11.36
C TYR A 74 7.29 0.94 -10.79
N PRO A 75 6.66 1.78 -11.64
CA PRO A 75 5.89 2.94 -11.18
C PRO A 75 4.70 2.56 -10.29
N LEU A 76 4.49 3.36 -9.24
CA LEU A 76 3.32 3.31 -8.33
C LEU A 76 2.43 4.53 -8.54
N VAL A 77 2.16 4.87 -9.81
CA VAL A 77 1.55 6.15 -10.22
C VAL A 77 0.07 6.05 -10.59
N HIS A 78 -0.50 4.85 -10.55
CA HIS A 78 -1.90 4.62 -10.87
C HIS A 78 -2.71 4.37 -9.60
N TYR A 79 -3.69 5.24 -9.37
CA TYR A 79 -4.68 5.03 -8.34
C TYR A 79 -5.85 4.17 -8.86
N PRO A 80 -6.42 3.28 -8.03
CA PRO A 80 -5.94 2.95 -6.69
C PRO A 80 -4.60 2.19 -6.70
N VAL A 81 -3.75 2.48 -5.72
CA VAL A 81 -2.60 1.62 -5.43
C VAL A 81 -3.09 0.49 -4.53
N GLU A 82 -3.19 -0.71 -5.09
CA GLU A 82 -3.64 -1.89 -4.37
C GLU A 82 -2.49 -2.58 -3.65
N MET A 83 -2.66 -2.85 -2.36
CA MET A 83 -1.80 -3.73 -1.58
C MET A 83 -2.57 -4.97 -1.14
N GLN A 84 -2.02 -6.14 -1.40
CA GLN A 84 -2.58 -7.41 -0.91
C GLN A 84 -1.66 -7.96 0.17
N ALA A 85 -2.23 -8.39 1.28
CA ALA A 85 -1.48 -9.02 2.35
C ALA A 85 -2.06 -10.37 2.73
N ILE A 86 -1.22 -11.39 2.72
CA ILE A 86 -1.56 -12.72 3.26
C ILE A 86 -1.39 -12.67 4.77
N THR A 87 -2.33 -13.25 5.50
CA THR A 87 -2.28 -13.36 6.95
C THR A 87 -3.14 -14.51 7.45
N VAL A 88 -2.70 -15.14 8.54
CA VAL A 88 -3.51 -16.12 9.28
C VAL A 88 -4.75 -15.53 9.94
N ASN A 89 -4.82 -14.21 10.15
CA ASN A 89 -5.97 -13.55 10.78
C ASN A 89 -6.39 -12.25 10.04
N PRO A 90 -7.08 -12.38 8.89
CA PRO A 90 -7.50 -11.24 8.07
C PRO A 90 -8.38 -10.24 8.82
N LYS A 91 -9.26 -10.74 9.70
CA LYS A 91 -10.16 -9.91 10.49
C LYS A 91 -9.38 -8.99 11.43
N LYS A 92 -8.39 -9.52 12.15
CA LYS A 92 -7.54 -8.73 13.06
C LYS A 92 -6.72 -7.70 12.28
N LEU A 93 -6.11 -8.11 11.17
CA LEU A 93 -5.31 -7.21 10.33
C LEU A 93 -6.16 -6.04 9.81
N LYS A 94 -7.33 -6.34 9.24
CA LYS A 94 -8.31 -5.33 8.78
C LYS A 94 -8.67 -4.34 9.90
N GLN A 95 -9.10 -4.84 11.06
CA GLN A 95 -9.50 -3.99 12.19
C GLN A 95 -8.38 -3.08 12.70
N ARG A 96 -7.13 -3.57 12.70
CA ARG A 96 -5.97 -2.79 13.15
C ARG A 96 -5.54 -1.73 12.15
N ILE A 97 -5.65 -2.01 10.85
CA ILE A 97 -5.41 -1.03 9.80
C ILE A 97 -6.48 0.07 9.85
N GLU A 98 -7.77 -0.29 9.94
CA GLU A 98 -8.89 0.66 10.03
C GLU A 98 -8.79 1.58 11.27
N GLY A 99 -8.23 1.08 12.37
CA GLY A 99 -7.98 1.85 13.59
C GLY A 99 -6.64 2.63 13.59
N SER A 100 -5.85 2.58 12.52
CA SER A 100 -4.54 3.23 12.47
C SER A 100 -4.64 4.72 12.14
N ASN A 101 -3.67 5.51 12.63
CA ASN A 101 -3.53 6.92 12.28
C ASN A 101 -3.33 7.14 10.76
N LEU A 102 -2.73 6.18 10.04
CA LEU A 102 -2.59 6.27 8.58
C LEU A 102 -3.94 6.15 7.85
N TRP A 103 -4.88 5.38 8.40
CA TRP A 103 -6.24 5.27 7.85
C TRP A 103 -7.01 6.59 7.99
N MET A 104 -6.86 7.26 9.14
CA MET A 104 -7.52 8.54 9.39
C MET A 104 -7.04 9.68 8.48
N ILE A 105 -5.84 9.60 7.92
CA ILE A 105 -5.32 10.61 6.96
C ILE A 105 -5.93 10.40 5.55
N SER A 106 -6.52 9.24 5.27
CA SER A 106 -7.12 8.90 3.97
C SER A 106 -8.64 9.20 3.90
N LEU A 107 -9.23 9.74 4.98
CA LEU A 107 -10.63 10.16 5.09
C LEU A 107 -10.74 11.69 4.99
#